data_AF-A0A351T9W3-F1
#
_entry.id   AF-A0A351T9W3-F1
#
_cell.length_a   1.000
_cell.length_b   1.000
_cell.length_c   1.000
_cell.angle_alpha   90.00
_cell.angle_beta   90.00
_cell.angle_gamma   90.00
#
_symmetry.space_group_name_H-M   'P 1'
#
loop_
_entity.id
_entity.type
_entity.pdbx_description
1 polymer ?
#
loop_
_entity_poly.entity_id
_entity_poly.type
_entity_poly.pdbx_seq_one_letter_code
_entity_poly.pdbx_strand_id
1 'polypeptide(L)'
;MLYFSKKYEATKFVVLKQNYRSTQGILDVASKSINHNKSRISNFIPGLSKELVSNKKFDSQPDLFICKNDIEEKAFILDQIKALVET
;
A
#
# COMPACT_ATOMS: atom_id res chain seq x y z
N MET A 1 0.29 14.27 14.75
CA MET A 1 -0.28 12.92 14.95
C MET A 1 0.47 12.10 16.01
N LEU A 2 1.81 11.99 15.96
CA LEU A 2 2.60 11.27 16.99
C LEU A 2 2.47 11.82 18.41
N TYR A 3 2.16 13.12 18.54
CA TYR A 3 1.99 13.78 19.84
C TYR A 3 0.55 13.70 20.38
N PHE A 4 -0.40 13.13 19.63
CA PHE A 4 -1.79 13.09 20.06
C PHE A 4 -1.99 12.24 21.32
N SER A 5 -1.37 11.04 21.36
CA SER A 5 -1.32 10.19 22.56
C SER A 5 -0.63 10.87 23.74
N LYS A 6 0.44 11.64 23.47
CA LYS A 6 1.19 12.35 24.51
C LYS A 6 0.39 13.53 25.09
N LYS A 7 -0.37 14.23 24.26
CA LYS A 7 -1.18 15.38 24.67
C LYS A 7 -2.45 14.95 25.40
N TYR A 8 -3.02 13.80 25.02
CA TYR A 8 -4.25 13.27 25.56
C TYR A 8 -4.03 11.83 26.01
N GLU A 9 -3.49 11.65 27.20
CA GLU A 9 -3.05 10.35 27.71
C GLU A 9 -4.19 9.32 27.81
N ALA A 10 -5.43 9.79 28.04
CA ALA A 10 -6.63 8.94 28.10
C ALA A 10 -7.23 8.60 26.71
N THR A 11 -6.51 8.86 25.62
CA THR A 11 -7.00 8.59 24.25
C THR A 11 -7.24 7.10 24.01
N LYS A 12 -8.42 6.77 23.49
CA LYS A 12 -8.72 5.44 22.93
C LYS A 12 -8.36 5.42 21.44
N PHE A 13 -7.59 4.42 21.02
CA PHE A 13 -7.24 4.24 19.62
C PHE A 13 -8.16 3.22 18.95
N VAL A 14 -8.77 3.62 17.83
CA VAL A 14 -9.49 2.72 16.93
C VAL A 14 -8.68 2.56 15.66
N VAL A 15 -8.29 1.32 15.35
CA VAL A 15 -7.45 1.03 14.18
C VAL A 15 -8.27 0.33 13.11
N LEU A 16 -8.50 1.03 12.00
CA LEU A 16 -9.10 0.43 10.81
C LEU A 16 -8.04 -0.38 10.06
N LYS A 17 -8.24 -1.70 9.99
CA LYS A 17 -7.34 -2.63 9.30
C LYS A 17 -7.88 -3.11 7.95
N GLN A 18 -9.19 -3.00 7.73
CA GLN A 18 -9.83 -3.45 6.50
C GLN A 18 -9.65 -2.41 5.38
N ASN A 19 -9.04 -2.83 4.27
CA ASN A 19 -8.87 -2.03 3.07
C ASN A 19 -9.89 -2.48 2.01
N TYR A 20 -10.75 -1.55 1.61
CA TYR A 20 -11.85 -1.83 0.69
C TYR A 20 -11.50 -1.51 -0.77
N ARG A 21 -10.29 -1.01 -1.04
CA ARG A 21 -9.86 -0.52 -2.35
C ARG A 21 -9.00 -1.53 -3.10
N SER A 22 -7.88 -1.91 -2.51
CA SER A 22 -6.80 -2.65 -3.19
C SER A 22 -6.86 -4.14 -2.89
N THR A 23 -6.32 -4.97 -3.79
CA THR A 23 -6.09 -6.41 -3.57
C THR A 23 -5.01 -6.65 -2.51
N GLN A 24 -4.94 -7.87 -1.97
CA GLN A 24 -3.95 -8.18 -0.93
C GLN A 24 -2.52 -8.06 -1.46
N GLY A 25 -2.23 -8.52 -2.68
CA GLY A 25 -0.90 -8.37 -3.30
C GLY A 25 -0.39 -6.93 -3.36
N ILE A 26 -1.25 -5.98 -3.74
CA ILE A 26 -0.91 -4.55 -3.71
C ILE A 26 -0.63 -4.08 -2.27
N LEU A 27 -1.45 -4.50 -1.30
CA LEU A 27 -1.26 -4.12 0.11
C LEU A 27 0.03 -4.70 0.70
N ASP A 28 0.42 -5.89 0.30
CA ASP A 28 1.62 -6.55 0.79
C ASP A 28 2.87 -5.81 0.30
N VAL A 29 2.93 -5.43 -0.98
CA VAL A 29 4.03 -4.63 -1.53
C VAL A 29 4.07 -3.24 -0.88
N ALA A 30 2.92 -2.57 -0.74
CA ALA A 30 2.85 -1.27 -0.06
C ALA A 30 3.29 -1.37 1.41
N SER A 31 2.90 -2.44 2.10
CA SER A 31 3.29 -2.70 3.49
C SER A 31 4.79 -2.94 3.62
N LYS A 32 5.39 -3.72 2.72
CA LYS A 32 6.85 -3.91 2.65
C LYS A 32 7.57 -2.59 2.46
N SER A 33 7.11 -1.73 1.55
CA SER A 33 7.71 -0.40 1.32
C SER A 33 7.67 0.47 2.58
N ILE A 34 6.48 0.68 3.17
CA ILE A 34 6.32 1.59 4.33
C ILE A 34 7.01 1.08 5.60
N ASN A 35 7.28 -0.23 5.71
CA ASN A 35 7.97 -0.81 6.86
C ASN A 35 9.43 -0.32 6.99
N HIS A 36 10.04 0.23 5.94
CA HIS A 36 11.36 0.85 6.02
C HIS A 36 11.35 2.21 6.74
N ASN A 37 10.19 2.83 6.94
CA ASN A 37 10.10 4.15 7.55
C ASN A 37 10.25 4.07 9.09
N LYS A 38 11.30 4.71 9.59
CA LYS A 38 11.64 4.73 11.02
C LYS A 38 10.61 5.50 11.86
N SER A 39 10.08 6.60 11.34
CA SER A 39 9.14 7.49 12.04
C SER A 39 7.66 7.05 11.94
N ARG A 40 7.40 5.75 11.80
CA ARG A 40 6.04 5.20 11.67
C ARG A 40 5.35 5.16 13.03
N ILE A 41 4.08 5.55 13.08
CA ILE A 41 3.29 5.63 14.32
C ILE A 41 3.21 4.31 15.09
N SER A 42 3.22 3.16 14.40
CA SER A 42 3.26 1.82 15.03
C SER A 42 4.50 1.59 15.88
N ASN A 43 5.59 2.30 15.61
CA ASN A 43 6.86 2.16 16.34
C ASN A 43 6.84 2.94 17.66
N PHE A 44 5.89 3.86 17.85
CA PHE A 44 5.81 4.75 19.01
C PHE A 44 4.61 4.47 19.92
N ILE A 45 3.59 3.78 19.41
CA ILE A 45 2.37 3.47 20.17
C ILE A 45 2.28 1.94 20.33
N PRO A 46 2.57 1.40 21.53
CA PRO A 46 2.46 -0.03 21.80
C PRO A 46 1.07 -0.57 21.46
N GLY A 47 1.00 -1.76 20.85
CA GLY A 47 -0.25 -2.40 20.46
C GLY A 47 -0.88 -1.88 19.16
N LEU A 48 -0.33 -0.83 18.54
CA LEU A 48 -0.83 -0.28 17.27
C LEU A 48 -0.24 -1.04 16.05
N SER A 49 -0.84 -2.17 15.66
CA SER A 49 -0.50 -2.82 14.38
C SER A 49 -1.24 -2.15 13.22
N LYS A 50 -0.50 -1.89 12.14
CA LYS A 50 -0.97 -1.31 10.87
C LYS A 50 -0.86 -2.31 9.72
N GLU A 51 -1.08 -3.58 10.01
CA GLU A 51 -1.28 -4.63 9.02
C GLU A 51 -2.68 -4.45 8.40
N LEU A 52 -2.71 -4.20 7.09
CA LEU A 52 -3.94 -4.01 6.33
C LEU A 52 -4.36 -5.32 5.67
N VAL A 53 -5.65 -5.63 5.75
CA VAL A 53 -6.27 -6.79 5.12
C VAL A 53 -7.23 -6.32 4.04
N SER A 54 -7.12 -6.88 2.85
CA SER A 54 -8.01 -6.56 1.73
C SER A 54 -9.39 -7.17 1.92
N ASN A 55 -10.43 -6.44 1.50
CA ASN A 55 -11.79 -6.95 1.33
C ASN A 55 -12.10 -7.35 -0.13
N LYS A 56 -11.11 -7.32 -1.03
CA LYS A 56 -11.26 -7.84 -2.39
C LYS A 56 -11.10 -9.36 -2.36
N LYS A 57 -11.97 -10.07 -3.07
CA LYS A 57 -11.97 -11.55 -3.12
C LYS A 57 -10.96 -12.12 -4.12
N PHE A 58 -10.58 -11.33 -5.11
CA PHE A 58 -9.54 -11.70 -6.07
C PHE A 58 -8.20 -11.14 -5.59
N ASP A 59 -7.15 -11.92 -5.81
CA ASP A 59 -5.79 -11.46 -5.60
C ASP A 59 -5.10 -11.21 -6.94
N SER A 60 -4.27 -10.18 -6.97
CA SER A 60 -3.43 -9.85 -8.12
C SER A 60 -2.15 -9.24 -7.58
N GLN A 61 -1.03 -9.79 -8.02
CA GLN A 61 0.29 -9.26 -7.68
C GLN A 61 0.66 -8.15 -8.67
N PRO A 62 1.28 -7.05 -8.22
CA PRO A 62 1.81 -6.04 -9.14
C PRO A 62 2.95 -6.60 -9.97
N ASP A 63 2.90 -6.38 -11.28
CA ASP A 63 3.98 -6.75 -12.20
C ASP A 63 5.07 -5.66 -12.26
N LEU A 64 6.32 -6.09 -12.47
CA LEU A 64 7.46 -5.22 -12.71
C LEU A 64 8.04 -5.52 -14.09
N PHE A 65 8.06 -4.52 -14.95
CA PHE A 65 8.68 -4.60 -16.27
C PHE A 65 9.83 -3.58 -16.37
N ILE A 66 11.00 -4.04 -16.83
CA ILE A 66 12.21 -3.21 -16.92
C ILE A 66 12.53 -3.04 -18.41
N CYS A 67 12.54 -1.78 -18.87
CA CYS A 67 12.87 -1.41 -20.23
C CYS A 67 14.32 -0.95 -20.34
N LYS A 68 14.91 -1.01 -21.54
CA LYS A 68 16.29 -0.53 -21.75
C LYS A 68 16.38 0.99 -21.77
N ASN A 69 15.28 1.66 -22.11
CA ASN A 69 15.20 3.12 -22.24
C ASN A 69 13.75 3.61 -22.16
N ASP A 70 13.59 4.92 -22.02
CA ASP A 70 12.28 5.58 -21.87
C ASP A 70 11.37 5.44 -23.11
N ILE A 71 11.93 5.23 -24.30
CA ILE A 71 11.12 5.06 -25.52
C ILE A 71 10.43 3.70 -25.49
N GLU A 72 11.17 2.64 -25.14
CA GLU A 72 10.63 1.29 -24.93
C GLU A 72 9.59 1.27 -23.81
N GLU A 73 9.82 1.96 -22.70
CA GLU A 73 8.85 2.05 -21.60
C GLU A 73 7.53 2.69 -22.04
N LYS A 74 7.61 3.80 -22.78
CA LYS A 74 6.41 4.47 -23.32
C LYS A 74 5.66 3.59 -24.31
N ALA A 75 6.36 2.91 -25.21
CA ALA A 75 5.75 1.99 -26.17
C ALA A 75 5.04 0.84 -25.44
N PHE A 76 5.72 0.23 -24.45
CA PHE A 76 5.14 -0.82 -23.61
C PHE A 76 3.85 -0.36 -22.91
N ILE A 77 3.86 0.83 -22.29
CA ILE A 77 2.66 1.37 -21.62
C ILE A 77 1.51 1.58 -22.61
N LEU A 78 1.78 2.11 -23.81
CA LEU A 78 0.76 2.31 -24.84
C LEU A 78 0.14 0.98 -25.29
N ASP A 79 0.97 -0.04 -25.50
CA ASP A 79 0.50 -1.37 -25.90
C ASP A 79 -0.37 -2.01 -24.80
N GLN A 80 0.02 -1.88 -23.52
CA GLN A 80 -0.77 -2.38 -22.38
C GLN A 80 -2.12 -1.66 -22.26
N ILE A 81 -2.14 -0.32 -22.40
CA ILE A 81 -3.39 0.45 -22.38
C ILE A 81 -4.29 0.01 -23.52
N LYS A 82 -3.75 -0.12 -24.73
CA LYS A 82 -4.52 -0.56 -25.91
C LYS A 82 -5.14 -1.94 -25.67
N ALA A 83 -4.36 -2.90 -25.19
CA ALA A 83 -4.84 -4.25 -24.90
C ALA A 83 -5.98 -4.27 -23.87
N LEU A 84 -5.92 -3.42 -22.84
CA LEU A 84 -6.93 -3.31 -21.79
C LEU A 84 -8.20 -2.55 -22.20
N VAL A 85 -8.12 -1.70 -23.23
CA VAL A 85 -9.29 -0.96 -23.75
C VAL A 85 -10.03 -1.77 -24.81
N GLU A 86 -9.31 -2.59 -25.58
CA GLU A 86 -9.89 -3.45 -26.63
C GLU A 86 -10.47 -4.78 -26.08
N THR A 87 -10.35 -5.03 -24.76
CA THR A 87 -10.97 -6.17 -24.06
C THR A 87 -12.39 -5.89 -23.62
#